data_AF-C5LE44-F1
#
_entry.id   AF-C5LE44-F1
#
_cell.length_a   1.000
_cell.length_b   1.000
_cell.length_c   1.000
_cell.angle_alpha   90.00
_cell.angle_beta   90.00
_cell.angle_gamma   90.00
#
_symmetry.space_group_name_H-M   'P 1'
#
loop_
_entity.id
_entity.type
_entity.pdbx_description
1 polymer ?
#
loop_
_entity_poly.entity_id
_entity_poly.type
_entity_poly.pdbx_seq_one_letter_code
_entity_poly.pdbx_strand_id
1 'polypeptide(L)'
;AGKPLRSVGNSNALRDSALVETINLKFAIELSNGNLDGAKECLSDMPPRDEAELDPVTLHNTALAYMDEKPAEGFAKLNFLLQSGTVTSDDGPLGSVPKEVFSNLVHMYCKYYAKRCFLALAENMAKDMVVIRDDTYHNILNFLDRAARHGKHIETVVSPID
;
A
#
# COMPACT_ATOMS: atom_id res chain seq x y z
N ALA A 1 27.36 -5.05 -16.07
CA ALA A 1 26.67 -5.88 -15.06
C ALA A 1 27.17 -5.47 -13.68
N GLY A 2 26.35 -4.74 -12.91
CA GLY A 2 26.71 -4.33 -11.55
C GLY A 2 26.69 -5.53 -10.61
N LYS A 3 27.67 -5.64 -9.72
CA LYS A 3 27.65 -6.65 -8.64
C LYS A 3 26.33 -6.53 -7.86
N PRO A 4 25.72 -7.65 -7.42
CA PRO A 4 24.60 -7.56 -6.48
C PRO A 4 25.07 -6.76 -5.27
N LEU A 5 24.39 -5.66 -4.99
CA LEU A 5 24.68 -4.81 -3.85
C LEU A 5 24.45 -5.66 -2.59
N ARG A 6 25.51 -5.86 -1.82
CA ARG A 6 25.45 -6.62 -0.57
C ARG A 6 24.66 -5.81 0.45
N SER A 7 23.77 -6.46 1.21
CA SER A 7 23.01 -5.78 2.27
C SER A 7 23.97 -5.03 3.19
N VAL A 8 23.66 -3.75 3.46
CA VAL A 8 24.39 -2.93 4.45
C VAL A 8 23.90 -3.19 5.88
N GLY A 9 22.77 -3.90 6.03
CA GLY A 9 22.11 -4.17 7.31
C GLY A 9 21.66 -2.90 8.05
N ASN A 10 21.15 -3.09 9.27
CA ASN A 10 20.72 -2.00 10.15
C ASN A 10 21.85 -1.51 11.07
N SER A 11 22.93 -1.01 10.46
CA SER A 11 24.10 -0.51 11.21
C SER A 11 23.81 0.80 11.96
N ASN A 12 24.53 1.05 13.06
CA ASN A 12 24.42 2.32 13.81
C ASN A 12 24.77 3.53 12.94
N ALA A 13 25.76 3.40 12.04
CA ALA A 13 26.11 4.48 11.11
C ALA A 13 24.96 4.84 10.15
N LEU A 14 24.18 3.84 9.72
CA LEU A 14 22.99 4.08 8.90
C LEU A 14 21.88 4.74 9.71
N ARG A 15 21.67 4.30 10.95
CA ARG A 15 20.70 4.93 11.87
C ARG A 15 21.06 6.40 12.14
N ASP A 16 22.31 6.68 12.44
CA ASP A 16 22.81 8.04 12.75
C ASP A 16 22.72 8.97 11.54
N SER A 17 22.71 8.43 10.33
CA SER A 17 22.57 9.21 9.10
C SER A 17 21.15 9.72 8.83
N ALA A 18 20.13 9.16 9.52
CA ALA A 18 18.71 9.42 9.28
C ALA A 18 18.27 9.26 7.80
N LEU A 19 19.04 8.49 7.01
CA LEU A 19 18.83 8.36 5.57
C LEU A 19 17.52 7.64 5.26
N VAL A 20 17.20 6.58 6.01
CA VAL A 20 15.98 5.78 5.82
C VAL A 20 14.74 6.63 6.11
N GLU A 21 14.77 7.38 7.20
CA GLU A 21 13.71 8.31 7.61
C GLU A 21 13.52 9.43 6.57
N THR A 22 14.62 10.00 6.08
CA THR A 22 14.60 11.06 5.07
C THR A 22 13.99 10.56 3.75
N ILE A 23 14.38 9.36 3.29
CA ILE A 23 13.84 8.78 2.07
C ILE A 23 12.37 8.38 2.26
N ASN A 24 11.99 7.80 3.39
CA ASN A 24 10.59 7.49 3.70
C ASN A 24 9.71 8.76 3.73
N LEU A 25 10.23 9.88 4.24
CA LEU A 25 9.54 11.16 4.21
C LEU A 25 9.42 11.72 2.79
N LYS A 26 10.50 11.68 2.00
CA LYS A 26 10.49 12.11 0.60
C LYS A 26 9.49 11.28 -0.22
N PHE A 27 9.47 9.96 -0.02
CA PHE A 27 8.47 9.07 -0.62
C PHE A 27 7.05 9.51 -0.31
N ALA A 28 6.74 9.80 0.96
CA ALA A 28 5.41 10.23 1.37
C ALA A 28 4.99 11.55 0.69
N ILE A 29 5.93 12.49 0.54
CA ILE A 29 5.68 13.76 -0.16
C ILE A 29 5.39 13.51 -1.65
N GLU A 30 6.24 12.74 -2.34
CA GLU A 30 6.04 12.43 -3.76
C GLU A 30 4.72 11.69 -4.01
N LEU A 31 4.39 10.72 -3.14
CA LEU A 31 3.12 9.99 -3.21
C LEU A 31 1.92 10.93 -2.99
N SER A 32 2.01 11.87 -2.04
CA SER A 32 0.97 12.87 -1.80
C SER A 32 0.77 13.83 -2.98
N ASN A 33 1.83 14.10 -3.74
CA ASN A 33 1.78 14.90 -4.97
C ASN A 33 1.26 14.10 -6.18
N GLY A 34 0.93 12.82 -6.01
CA GLY A 34 0.53 11.91 -7.09
C GLY A 34 1.68 11.48 -8.01
N ASN A 35 2.93 11.80 -7.66
CA ASN A 35 4.11 11.47 -8.44
C ASN A 35 4.62 10.05 -8.08
N LEU A 36 3.96 9.03 -8.63
CA LEU A 36 4.31 7.63 -8.38
C LEU A 36 5.71 7.25 -8.87
N ASP A 37 6.15 7.81 -10.00
CA ASP A 37 7.47 7.49 -10.55
C ASP A 37 8.59 8.08 -9.69
N GLY A 38 8.44 9.33 -9.24
CA GLY A 38 9.35 9.93 -8.27
C GLY A 38 9.35 9.20 -6.93
N ALA A 39 8.20 8.71 -6.48
CA ALA A 39 8.11 7.90 -5.26
C ALA A 39 8.89 6.57 -5.42
N LYS A 40 8.77 5.87 -6.56
CA LYS A 40 9.54 4.65 -6.84
C LYS A 40 11.04 4.92 -6.96
N GLU A 41 11.43 6.03 -7.59
CA GLU A 41 12.83 6.46 -7.68
C GLU A 41 13.42 6.70 -6.28
N CYS A 42 12.69 7.36 -5.39
CA CYS A 42 13.11 7.55 -4.00
C CYS A 42 13.36 6.22 -3.28
N LEU A 43 12.50 5.21 -3.52
CA LEU A 43 12.73 3.88 -2.93
C LEU A 43 13.93 3.16 -3.55
N SER A 44 14.32 3.48 -4.79
CA SER A 44 15.53 2.95 -5.41
C SER A 44 16.82 3.55 -4.83
N ASP A 45 16.74 4.75 -4.25
CA ASP A 45 17.82 5.38 -3.50
C ASP A 45 18.02 4.78 -2.10
N MET A 46 17.12 3.90 -1.65
CA MET A 46 17.27 3.24 -0.36
C MET A 46 18.56 2.42 -0.32
N PRO A 47 19.29 2.46 0.81
CA PRO A 47 20.45 1.61 0.98
C PRO A 47 20.03 0.14 0.86
N PRO A 48 20.82 -0.70 0.18
CA PRO A 48 20.47 -2.09 -0.10
C PRO A 48 20.37 -2.85 1.23
N ARG A 49 19.17 -3.33 1.55
CA ARG A 49 18.85 -4.10 2.77
C ARG A 49 18.05 -5.32 2.38
N ASP A 50 18.19 -6.42 3.13
CA ASP A 50 17.34 -7.59 2.90
C ASP A 50 15.91 -7.29 3.37
N GLU A 51 14.91 -7.92 2.75
CA GLU A 51 13.49 -7.65 3.04
C GLU A 51 13.12 -7.92 4.50
N ALA A 52 13.79 -8.89 5.14
CA ALA A 52 13.63 -9.18 6.57
C ALA A 52 14.21 -8.10 7.50
N GLU A 53 15.07 -7.23 6.99
CA GLU A 53 15.71 -6.14 7.73
C GLU A 53 15.00 -4.80 7.53
N LEU A 54 14.00 -4.74 6.64
CA LEU A 54 13.26 -3.52 6.37
C LEU A 54 12.39 -3.14 7.56
N ASP A 55 12.41 -1.85 7.89
CA ASP A 55 11.53 -1.29 8.89
C ASP A 55 10.07 -1.29 8.42
N PRO A 56 9.10 -1.27 9.34
CA PRO A 56 7.68 -1.29 9.01
C PRO A 56 7.24 -0.17 8.05
N VAL A 57 7.87 1.00 8.12
CA VAL A 57 7.53 2.16 7.28
C VAL A 57 8.03 1.95 5.86
N THR A 58 9.28 1.53 5.67
CA THR A 58 9.80 1.21 4.34
C THR A 58 9.03 0.04 3.72
N LEU A 59 8.73 -1.01 4.48
CA LEU A 59 7.91 -2.13 3.97
C LEU A 59 6.51 -1.67 3.55
N HIS A 60 5.90 -0.76 4.31
CA HIS A 60 4.63 -0.13 3.96
C HIS A 60 4.73 0.67 2.66
N ASN A 61 5.73 1.55 2.55
CA ASN A 61 5.97 2.39 1.37
C ASN A 61 6.22 1.55 0.11
N THR A 62 7.02 0.49 0.23
CA THR A 62 7.24 -0.46 -0.87
C THR A 62 5.94 -1.15 -1.29
N ALA A 63 5.09 -1.55 -0.34
CA ALA A 63 3.80 -2.17 -0.67
C ALA A 63 2.89 -1.21 -1.46
N LEU A 64 2.85 0.07 -1.08
CA LEU A 64 2.07 1.10 -1.78
C LEU A 64 2.63 1.43 -3.17
N ALA A 65 3.95 1.57 -3.29
CA ALA A 65 4.61 1.98 -4.53
C ALA A 65 4.36 0.99 -5.68
N TYR A 66 4.34 -0.30 -5.38
CA TYR A 66 4.18 -1.37 -6.36
C TYR A 66 2.78 -2.00 -6.37
N MET A 67 1.80 -1.37 -5.72
CA MET A 67 0.46 -1.92 -5.58
C MET A 67 -0.24 -2.12 -6.94
N ASP A 68 -0.02 -1.22 -7.90
CA ASP A 68 -0.58 -1.30 -9.26
C ASP A 68 0.08 -2.39 -10.12
N GLU A 69 1.37 -2.66 -9.90
CA GLU A 69 2.12 -3.68 -10.66
C GLU A 69 1.95 -5.08 -10.07
N LYS A 70 2.03 -5.18 -8.74
CA LYS A 70 2.11 -6.45 -8.01
C LYS A 70 1.17 -6.44 -6.81
N PRO A 71 -0.15 -6.51 -7.05
CA PRO A 71 -1.13 -6.36 -5.97
C PRO A 71 -1.02 -7.46 -4.91
N ALA A 72 -0.78 -8.71 -5.31
CA ALA A 72 -0.66 -9.83 -4.37
C ALA A 72 0.48 -9.64 -3.36
N GLU A 73 1.65 -9.18 -3.82
CA GLU A 73 2.81 -8.90 -2.96
C GLU A 73 2.53 -7.72 -2.01
N GLY A 74 1.92 -6.63 -2.50
CA GLY A 74 1.56 -5.49 -1.66
C GLY A 74 0.55 -5.86 -0.56
N PHE A 75 -0.48 -6.66 -0.88
CA PHE A 75 -1.43 -7.15 0.13
C PHE A 75 -0.77 -8.06 1.14
N ALA A 76 0.15 -8.95 0.72
CA ALA A 76 0.88 -9.82 1.64
C ALA A 76 1.72 -8.99 2.63
N LYS A 77 2.41 -7.94 2.16
CA LYS A 77 3.21 -7.02 2.99
C LYS A 77 2.36 -6.24 3.98
N LEU A 78 1.25 -5.66 3.54
CA LEU A 78 0.34 -4.92 4.42
C LEU A 78 -0.34 -5.84 5.45
N ASN A 79 -0.74 -7.05 5.07
CA ASN A 79 -1.27 -8.04 6.00
C ASN A 79 -0.20 -8.51 7.00
N PHE A 80 1.04 -8.71 6.55
CA PHE A 80 2.15 -9.04 7.42
C PHE A 80 2.37 -7.93 8.46
N LEU A 81 2.33 -6.66 8.07
CA LEU A 81 2.45 -5.52 9.00
C LEU A 81 1.32 -5.46 10.05
N LEU A 82 0.10 -5.87 9.71
CA LEU A 82 -1.00 -5.97 10.67
C LEU A 82 -0.85 -7.15 11.62
N GLN A 83 -0.36 -8.30 11.12
CA GLN A 83 -0.22 -9.52 11.91
C GLN A 83 1.02 -9.50 12.81
N SER A 84 2.08 -8.82 12.39
CA SER A 84 3.33 -8.63 13.15
C SER A 84 3.19 -7.62 14.29
N GLY A 85 1.95 -7.33 14.72
CA GLY A 85 1.57 -6.37 15.76
C GLY A 85 2.60 -6.28 16.88
N THR A 86 3.28 -5.13 16.91
CA THR A 86 4.36 -4.76 17.83
C THR A 86 5.54 -5.73 17.85
N VAL A 87 6.60 -5.43 17.08
CA VAL A 87 7.91 -6.04 17.31
C VAL A 87 8.52 -5.37 18.55
N THR A 88 8.28 -5.96 19.71
CA THR A 88 9.04 -5.65 20.93
C THR A 88 10.32 -6.48 20.92
N SER A 89 11.44 -5.86 20.61
CA SER A 89 12.77 -6.38 20.94
C SER A 89 13.17 -5.94 22.35
N ASP A 90 14.04 -6.71 23.02
CA ASP A 90 14.53 -6.43 24.38
C ASP A 90 15.21 -5.05 24.53
N ASP A 91 15.61 -4.42 23.43
CA ASP A 91 16.24 -3.08 23.38
C ASP A 91 15.23 -1.91 23.17
N GLY A 92 13.92 -2.17 23.24
CA GLY A 92 12.86 -1.16 23.04
C GLY A 92 12.04 -1.37 21.75
N PRO A 93 11.02 -0.52 21.48
CA PRO A 93 10.13 -0.72 20.34
C PRO A 93 10.90 -0.55 19.02
N LEU A 94 10.93 -1.63 18.20
CA LEU A 94 11.61 -1.66 16.90
C LEU A 94 10.87 -0.85 15.81
N GLY A 95 9.76 -0.22 16.18
CA GLY A 95 8.87 0.53 15.30
C GLY A 95 7.42 0.12 15.55
N SER A 96 6.57 1.08 15.86
CA SER A 96 5.13 0.83 15.87
C SER A 96 4.63 0.66 14.44
N VAL A 97 3.69 -0.25 14.22
CA VAL A 97 2.96 -0.35 12.94
C VAL A 97 2.45 1.04 12.56
N PRO A 98 2.74 1.55 11.33
CA PRO A 98 2.21 2.84 10.90
C PRO A 98 0.69 2.84 11.04
N LYS A 99 0.12 3.91 11.61
CA LYS A 99 -1.33 3.99 11.90
C LYS A 99 -2.16 3.89 10.63
N GLU A 100 -1.55 4.24 9.50
CA GLU A 100 -2.09 4.28 8.16
C GLU A 100 -2.24 2.87 7.56
N VAL A 101 -1.52 1.85 8.04
CA VAL A 101 -1.52 0.49 7.44
C VAL A 101 -2.93 -0.08 7.31
N PHE A 102 -3.74 0.00 8.37
CA PHE A 102 -5.10 -0.54 8.34
C PHE A 102 -5.99 0.22 7.35
N SER A 103 -5.96 1.56 7.41
CA SER A 103 -6.74 2.42 6.50
C SER A 103 -6.35 2.17 5.05
N ASN A 104 -5.05 2.12 4.76
CA ASN A 104 -4.51 1.89 3.43
C ASN A 104 -4.82 0.47 2.94
N LEU A 105 -4.76 -0.55 3.80
CA LEU A 105 -5.15 -1.91 3.42
C LEU A 105 -6.63 -2.00 3.03
N VAL A 106 -7.53 -1.43 3.84
CA VAL A 106 -8.97 -1.39 3.54
C VAL A 106 -9.21 -0.62 2.24
N HIS A 107 -8.54 0.52 2.05
CA HIS A 107 -8.61 1.29 0.82
C HIS A 107 -8.18 0.46 -0.39
N MET A 108 -7.06 -0.27 -0.30
CA MET A 108 -6.58 -1.11 -1.40
C MET A 108 -7.54 -2.27 -1.69
N TYR A 109 -8.12 -2.92 -0.67
CA TYR A 109 -9.15 -3.94 -0.88
C TYR A 109 -10.36 -3.38 -1.62
N CYS A 110 -10.81 -2.18 -1.26
CA CYS A 110 -11.90 -1.50 -1.96
C CYS A 110 -11.53 -1.13 -3.41
N LYS A 111 -10.31 -0.62 -3.64
CA LYS A 111 -9.82 -0.19 -4.96
C LYS A 111 -9.62 -1.36 -5.92
N TYR A 112 -9.00 -2.46 -5.49
CA TYR A 112 -8.66 -3.57 -6.39
C TYR A 112 -9.71 -4.66 -6.46
N TYR A 113 -10.31 -5.03 -5.33
CA TYR A 113 -11.27 -6.15 -5.31
C TYR A 113 -12.69 -5.64 -5.44
N ALA A 114 -13.16 -4.75 -4.57
CA ALA A 114 -14.56 -4.32 -4.61
C ALA A 114 -14.91 -3.61 -5.93
N LYS A 115 -14.09 -2.63 -6.36
CA LYS A 115 -14.30 -1.91 -7.64
C LYS A 115 -14.30 -2.86 -8.84
N ARG A 116 -13.31 -3.76 -8.95
CA ARG A 116 -13.23 -4.69 -10.10
C ARG A 116 -14.35 -5.72 -10.07
N CYS A 117 -14.72 -6.25 -8.90
CA CYS A 117 -15.84 -7.17 -8.76
C CYS A 117 -17.17 -6.50 -9.15
N PHE A 118 -17.41 -5.25 -8.74
CA PHE A 118 -18.63 -4.53 -9.13
C PHE A 118 -18.63 -4.13 -10.61
N LEU A 119 -17.48 -3.76 -11.18
CA LEU A 119 -17.38 -3.48 -12.61
C LEU A 119 -17.63 -4.73 -13.45
N ALA A 120 -17.01 -5.86 -13.09
CA ALA A 120 -17.24 -7.15 -13.75
C ALA A 120 -18.70 -7.63 -13.59
N LEU A 121 -19.29 -7.41 -12.41
CA LEU A 121 -20.70 -7.70 -12.18
C LEU A 121 -21.59 -6.85 -13.10
N ALA A 122 -21.37 -5.53 -13.15
CA ALA A 122 -22.12 -4.64 -14.01
C ALA A 122 -21.96 -4.99 -15.50
N GLU A 123 -20.76 -5.39 -15.92
CA GLU A 123 -20.48 -5.83 -17.28
C GLU A 123 -21.24 -7.13 -17.62
N ASN A 124 -21.23 -8.12 -16.72
CA ASN A 124 -21.99 -9.37 -16.90
C ASN A 124 -23.50 -9.14 -16.85
N MET A 125 -23.98 -8.21 -16.03
CA MET A 125 -25.39 -7.80 -16.00
C MET A 125 -25.81 -7.16 -17.33
N ALA A 126 -24.94 -6.33 -17.93
CA ALA A 126 -25.21 -5.65 -19.19
C ALA A 126 -25.10 -6.57 -20.41
N LYS A 127 -24.09 -7.47 -20.45
CA LYS A 127 -23.84 -8.36 -21.59
C LYS A 127 -24.73 -9.60 -21.59
N ASP A 128 -24.85 -10.25 -20.45
CA ASP A 128 -25.49 -11.57 -20.34
C ASP A 128 -26.88 -11.50 -19.68
N MET A 129 -27.41 -10.29 -19.44
CA MET A 129 -28.68 -10.04 -18.73
C MET A 129 -28.80 -10.79 -17.40
N VAL A 130 -27.69 -10.89 -16.66
CA VAL A 130 -27.70 -11.47 -15.31
C VAL A 130 -28.55 -10.57 -14.40
N VAL A 131 -29.63 -11.12 -13.85
CA VAL A 131 -30.47 -10.43 -12.88
C VAL A 131 -29.97 -10.72 -11.47
N ILE A 132 -29.61 -9.66 -10.75
CA ILE A 132 -29.25 -9.74 -9.34
C ILE A 132 -30.49 -9.58 -8.46
N ARG A 133 -30.48 -10.19 -7.28
CA ARG A 133 -31.57 -10.04 -6.30
C ARG A 133 -31.58 -8.60 -5.74
N ASP A 134 -32.77 -8.07 -5.50
CA ASP A 134 -32.97 -6.73 -4.98
C ASP A 134 -32.22 -6.50 -3.66
N ASP A 135 -32.20 -7.47 -2.75
CA ASP A 135 -31.45 -7.36 -1.49
C ASP A 135 -29.95 -7.20 -1.74
N THR A 136 -29.41 -7.95 -2.70
CA THR A 136 -28.00 -7.82 -3.11
C THR A 136 -27.74 -6.45 -3.70
N TYR A 137 -28.62 -5.95 -4.56
CA TYR A 137 -28.50 -4.62 -5.16
C TYR A 137 -28.50 -3.50 -4.10
N HIS A 138 -29.45 -3.52 -3.16
CA HIS A 138 -29.52 -2.55 -2.08
C HIS A 138 -28.29 -2.58 -1.17
N ASN A 139 -27.76 -3.78 -0.89
CA ASN A 139 -26.54 -3.93 -0.10
C ASN A 139 -25.31 -3.35 -0.83
N ILE A 140 -25.20 -3.54 -2.15
CA ILE A 140 -24.13 -2.95 -2.97
C ILE A 140 -24.24 -1.43 -2.93
N LEU A 141 -25.43 -0.86 -3.13
CA LEU A 141 -25.63 0.59 -3.07
C LEU A 141 -25.28 1.16 -1.69
N ASN A 142 -25.73 0.52 -0.61
CA ASN A 142 -25.41 0.95 0.76
C ASN A 142 -23.90 0.87 1.04
N PHE A 143 -23.23 -0.17 0.55
CA PHE A 143 -21.77 -0.27 0.63
C PHE A 143 -21.08 0.89 -0.11
N LEU A 144 -21.46 1.15 -1.36
CA LEU A 144 -20.87 2.23 -2.16
C LEU A 144 -21.13 3.61 -1.55
N ASP A 145 -22.32 3.84 -1.01
CA ASP A 145 -22.71 5.11 -0.41
C ASP A 145 -21.94 5.36 0.91
N ARG A 146 -21.73 4.32 1.72
CA ARG A 146 -20.85 4.39 2.90
C ARG A 146 -19.39 4.63 2.51
N ALA A 147 -18.90 3.90 1.50
CA ALA A 147 -17.55 4.10 0.98
C ALA A 147 -17.34 5.52 0.45
N ALA A 148 -18.34 6.09 -0.24
CA ALA A 148 -18.29 7.47 -0.74
C ALA A 148 -18.31 8.51 0.40
N ARG A 149 -19.15 8.33 1.42
CA ARG A 149 -19.22 9.24 2.58
C ARG A 149 -17.91 9.27 3.36
N HIS A 150 -17.33 8.11 3.63
CA HIS A 150 -16.10 8.00 4.44
C HIS A 150 -14.82 8.19 3.60
N GLY A 151 -14.87 7.91 2.30
CA GLY A 151 -13.74 8.08 1.38
C GLY A 151 -13.59 9.48 0.80
N LYS A 152 -14.49 10.43 1.13
CA LYS A 152 -14.52 11.78 0.54
C LYS A 152 -13.23 12.60 0.74
N HIS A 153 -12.48 12.31 1.79
CA HIS A 153 -11.21 12.98 2.12
C HIS A 153 -9.98 12.14 1.78
N ILE A 154 -10.20 10.97 1.16
CA ILE A 154 -9.12 10.10 0.72
C ILE A 154 -8.88 10.42 -0.75
N GLU A 155 -7.84 11.21 -1.03
CA GLU A 155 -7.45 11.53 -2.40
C GLU A 155 -7.03 10.26 -3.13
N THR A 156 -7.75 9.95 -4.21
CA THR A 156 -7.39 8.86 -5.12
C THR A 156 -6.56 9.43 -6.25
N VAL A 157 -5.29 9.00 -6.34
CA VAL A 157 -4.48 9.22 -7.54
C VAL A 157 -5.10 8.36 -8.66
N VAL A 158 -5.82 9.01 -9.56
CA VAL A 158 -6.33 8.40 -10.79
C VAL A 158 -5.24 8.60 -11.83
N SER A 159 -4.32 7.65 -11.94
CA SER A 159 -3.47 7.57 -13.13
C SER A 159 -4.36 7.13 -14.31
N PRO A 160 -4.41 7.90 -15.41
CA PRO A 160 -5.05 7.43 -16.63
C PRO A 160 -4.35 6.14 -17.06
N ILE A 161 -5.14 5.12 -17.36
CA ILE A 161 -4.66 3.94 -18.06
C ILE A 161 -4.65 4.36 -19.53
N ASP A 162 -3.49 4.77 -20.03
CA ASP A 162 -3.20 4.76 -21.47
C ASP A 162 -2.61 3.39 -21.85
#